data_AF-A0A078A3T9-F1
#
_entry.id   AF-A0A078A3T9-F1
#
_cell.length_a   1.000
_cell.length_b   1.000
_cell.length_c   1.000
_cell.angle_alpha   90.00
_cell.angle_beta   90.00
_cell.angle_gamma   90.00
#
_symmetry.space_group_name_H-M   'P 1'
#
loop_
_entity.id
_entity.type
_entity.pdbx_description
1 polymer ?
#
loop_
_entity_poly.entity_id
_entity_poly.type
_entity_poly.pdbx_seq_one_letter_code
_entity_poly.pdbx_strand_id
1 'polypeptide(L)'
;MCNRKEKEDLVKEGMNLPNELTFKVAQYLMRELERQEILCIKCDQHNDHNAKSYCKVEDTIICSECILHDGSHYHSGSTENPQHIKIERAFFKEVFQSQVKQLEQQQQKIQNLIVKFKGYIDQERDYKVQEIKEMLANNSQILQYASDNPIIRQKFGQSSNILDYLTTFSLKQEEEQKENLKKRQQLIDAIPTKISKEYYEPYLKFRRLVDEQHKQQSVELIFKGSRDGFRSKNFHAHCDSKGHTVSFILSSFGEVFGGYTSIPWTSEKNYLKDSQAFLFSLTKQSLHRQHQPTDRAVYHHENHLVTFGYGYDIFIQDQCDTSK
;
A
#
# COMPACT_ATOMS: atom_id res chain seq x y z
N MET A 1 -48.50 62.92 -21.38
CA MET A 1 -47.19 63.34 -20.87
C MET A 1 -46.22 62.17 -21.02
N CYS A 2 -45.13 62.42 -21.75
CA CYS A 2 -43.85 61.71 -21.82
C CYS A 2 -43.77 60.17 -21.94
N ASN A 3 -43.53 59.73 -23.17
CA ASN A 3 -42.33 59.02 -23.64
C ASN A 3 -41.66 57.97 -22.74
N ARG A 4 -41.87 56.71 -23.12
CA ARG A 4 -40.87 55.62 -23.07
C ARG A 4 -40.94 54.82 -24.38
N LYS A 5 -40.75 55.52 -25.51
CA LYS A 5 -40.38 54.92 -26.81
C LYS A 5 -38.88 55.11 -26.98
N GLU A 6 -38.25 54.20 -27.71
CA GLU A 6 -36.84 54.17 -28.13
C GLU A 6 -35.87 53.43 -27.19
N LYS A 7 -35.94 52.10 -27.21
CA LYS A 7 -34.77 51.19 -27.18
C LYS A 7 -35.24 49.74 -27.31
N GLU A 8 -35.83 49.38 -28.45
CA GLU A 8 -36.09 47.97 -28.77
C GLU A 8 -36.33 47.76 -30.27
N ASP A 9 -35.56 48.46 -31.12
CA ASP A 9 -35.45 48.14 -32.54
C ASP A 9 -33.98 47.80 -32.80
N LEU A 10 -33.66 46.50 -32.90
CA LEU A 10 -32.52 45.93 -33.64
C LEU A 10 -32.33 44.41 -33.36
N VAL A 11 -33.39 43.59 -33.38
CA VAL A 11 -33.22 42.17 -33.77
C VAL A 11 -34.56 41.69 -34.31
N LYS A 12 -34.63 41.39 -35.61
CA LYS A 12 -35.35 40.24 -36.21
C LYS A 12 -35.50 40.43 -37.72
N GLU A 13 -34.44 40.14 -38.45
CA GLU A 13 -34.57 39.54 -39.79
C GLU A 13 -33.90 38.17 -39.73
N GLY A 14 -34.51 37.26 -38.97
CA GLY A 14 -34.22 35.84 -39.06
C GLY A 14 -35.02 35.27 -40.22
N MET A 15 -34.33 34.81 -41.27
CA MET A 15 -34.90 34.02 -42.35
C MET A 15 -35.62 32.80 -41.74
N ASN A 16 -36.94 32.85 -41.67
CA ASN A 16 -37.76 31.78 -41.13
C ASN A 16 -37.97 30.74 -42.24
N LEU A 17 -36.96 29.90 -42.49
CA LEU A 17 -37.15 28.74 -43.36
C LEU A 17 -37.99 27.68 -42.63
N PRO A 18 -39.00 27.09 -43.31
CA PRO A 18 -39.95 26.18 -42.68
C PRO A 18 -39.23 24.95 -42.10
N ASN A 19 -39.51 24.65 -40.83
CA ASN A 19 -38.89 23.62 -39.98
C ASN A 19 -38.63 22.24 -40.65
N GLU A 20 -39.41 21.86 -41.66
CA GLU A 20 -39.23 20.60 -42.38
C GLU A 20 -38.07 20.64 -43.39
N LEU A 21 -37.84 21.80 -44.03
CA LEU A 21 -36.70 22.02 -44.92
C LEU A 21 -35.40 22.07 -44.10
N THR A 22 -35.44 22.74 -42.94
CA THR A 22 -34.33 22.82 -41.99
C THR A 22 -33.98 21.44 -41.41
N PHE A 23 -34.97 20.60 -41.11
CA PHE A 23 -34.75 19.22 -40.66
C PHE A 23 -34.16 18.32 -41.75
N LYS A 24 -34.67 18.39 -42.98
CA LYS A 24 -34.12 17.61 -44.12
C LYS A 24 -32.72 18.06 -44.49
N VAL A 25 -32.44 19.36 -44.45
CA VAL A 25 -31.09 19.92 -44.64
C VAL A 25 -30.16 19.48 -43.51
N ALA A 26 -30.60 19.50 -42.25
CA ALA A 26 -29.81 19.01 -41.12
C ALA A 26 -29.52 17.51 -41.24
N GLN A 27 -30.49 16.68 -41.63
CA GLN A 27 -30.28 15.25 -41.88
C GLN A 27 -29.34 15.00 -43.06
N TYR A 28 -29.45 15.79 -44.13
CA TYR A 28 -28.54 15.72 -45.27
C TYR A 28 -27.11 16.09 -44.85
N LEU A 29 -26.94 17.19 -44.12
CA LEU A 29 -25.65 17.62 -43.59
C LEU A 29 -25.07 16.59 -42.62
N MET A 30 -25.88 16.02 -41.72
CA MET A 30 -25.42 14.95 -40.82
C MET A 30 -24.96 13.72 -41.60
N ARG A 31 -25.72 13.25 -42.60
CA ARG A 31 -25.28 12.14 -43.46
C ARG A 31 -24.01 12.44 -44.22
N GLU A 32 -23.85 13.68 -44.70
CA GLU A 32 -22.67 14.06 -45.47
C GLU A 32 -21.44 14.27 -44.58
N LEU A 33 -21.63 14.75 -43.35
CA LEU A 33 -20.61 14.80 -42.31
C LEU A 33 -20.24 13.40 -41.78
N GLU A 34 -21.20 12.49 -41.67
CA GLU A 34 -20.96 11.07 -41.33
C GLU A 34 -20.17 10.35 -42.43
N ARG A 35 -20.30 10.78 -43.69
CA ARG A 35 -19.50 10.32 -44.83
C ARG A 35 -18.10 10.92 -44.87
N GLN A 36 -17.85 12.02 -44.15
CA GLN A 36 -16.49 12.55 -44.04
C GLN A 36 -15.68 11.65 -43.11
N GLU A 37 -14.68 10.96 -43.66
CA GLU A 37 -13.66 10.25 -42.87
C GLU A 37 -12.71 11.25 -42.21
N ILE A 38 -13.21 11.95 -41.19
CA ILE A 38 -12.38 12.85 -40.40
C ILE A 38 -11.53 11.98 -39.47
N LEU A 39 -10.26 11.82 -39.85
CA LEU A 39 -9.22 11.35 -38.95
C LEU A 39 -9.10 12.40 -37.84
N CYS A 40 -9.51 12.07 -36.61
CA CYS A 40 -9.44 12.97 -35.46
C CYS A 40 -8.02 13.04 -34.89
N ILE A 41 -7.03 13.19 -35.78
CA ILE A 41 -5.60 13.30 -35.45
C ILE A 41 -5.16 14.66 -35.94
N LYS A 42 -4.69 15.50 -35.03
CA LYS A 42 -4.11 16.81 -35.37
C LYS A 42 -2.67 16.64 -35.81
N CYS A 43 -2.23 17.52 -36.70
CA CYS A 43 -0.83 17.60 -37.04
C CYS A 43 -0.08 18.34 -35.93
N ASP A 44 1.05 17.78 -35.49
CA ASP A 44 1.88 18.37 -34.43
C ASP A 44 2.48 19.72 -34.84
N GLN A 45 2.67 19.96 -36.14
CA GLN A 45 3.22 21.21 -36.69
C GLN A 45 2.13 22.23 -37.05
N HIS A 46 0.92 21.75 -37.37
CA HIS A 46 -0.22 22.56 -37.81
C HIS A 46 -1.46 22.16 -37.01
N ASN A 47 -1.60 22.70 -35.80
CA ASN A 47 -2.67 22.32 -34.85
C ASN A 47 -4.10 22.47 -35.39
N ASP A 48 -4.33 23.38 -36.34
CA ASP A 48 -5.63 23.58 -36.98
C ASP A 48 -5.93 22.52 -38.05
N HIS A 49 -4.91 21.82 -38.54
CA HIS A 49 -5.03 20.84 -39.61
C HIS A 49 -5.07 19.41 -39.09
N ASN A 50 -5.91 18.60 -39.73
CA ASN A 50 -5.96 17.17 -39.45
C ASN A 50 -4.89 16.46 -40.27
N ALA A 51 -4.13 15.59 -39.61
CA ALA A 51 -3.20 14.69 -40.27
C ALA A 51 -3.98 13.65 -41.07
N LYS A 52 -3.50 13.31 -42.26
CA LYS A 52 -4.19 12.43 -43.23
C LYS A 52 -3.27 11.44 -43.94
N SER A 53 -1.96 11.59 -43.79
CA SER A 53 -0.97 10.80 -44.50
C SER A 53 0.15 10.37 -43.57
N TYR A 54 0.61 9.13 -43.71
CA TYR A 54 1.80 8.60 -43.06
C TYR A 54 3.01 8.76 -43.99
N CYS A 55 4.09 9.35 -43.49
CA CYS A 55 5.36 9.45 -44.17
C CYS A 55 6.27 8.27 -43.78
N LYS A 56 6.67 7.45 -44.76
CA LYS A 56 7.56 6.29 -44.53
C LYS A 56 8.99 6.68 -44.15
N VAL A 57 9.45 7.86 -44.57
CA VAL A 57 10.84 8.29 -44.37
C VAL A 57 11.05 8.77 -42.94
N GLU A 58 10.09 9.52 -42.41
CA GLU A 58 10.17 10.14 -41.08
C GLU A 58 9.37 9.36 -40.01
N ASP A 59 8.70 8.26 -40.37
CA ASP A 59 7.87 7.44 -39.47
C ASP A 59 6.85 8.27 -38.68
N THR A 60 6.12 9.14 -39.39
CA THR A 60 5.22 10.13 -38.76
C THR A 60 3.96 10.39 -39.58
N ILE A 61 2.90 10.83 -38.90
CA ILE A 61 1.60 11.14 -39.50
C ILE A 61 1.50 12.67 -39.68
N ILE A 62 1.34 13.10 -40.94
CA ILE A 62 1.39 14.50 -41.35
C ILE A 62 0.09 14.98 -42.01
N CYS A 63 -0.14 16.30 -42.01
CA CYS A 63 -1.25 16.91 -42.74
C CYS A 63 -0.88 17.23 -44.19
N SER A 64 -1.88 17.63 -44.98
CA SER A 64 -1.67 18.03 -46.37
C SER A 64 -0.76 19.25 -46.53
N GLU A 65 -0.71 20.14 -45.54
CA GLU A 65 0.18 21.30 -45.58
C GLU A 65 1.65 20.92 -45.39
N CYS A 66 1.96 19.98 -44.47
CA CYS A 66 3.31 19.42 -44.34
C CYS A 66 3.83 18.80 -45.65
N ILE A 67 2.94 18.21 -46.46
CA ILE A 67 3.31 17.61 -47.76
C ILE A 67 3.71 18.69 -48.78
N LEU A 68 3.10 19.88 -48.70
CA LEU A 68 3.12 20.91 -49.74
C LEU A 68 4.20 21.99 -49.55
N HIS A 69 5.10 21.84 -48.58
CA HIS A 69 6.13 22.80 -48.13
C HIS A 69 5.69 23.78 -47.04
N ASP A 70 5.78 23.30 -45.81
CA ASP A 70 6.30 24.15 -44.74
C ASP A 70 7.67 23.56 -44.34
N GLY A 71 8.64 24.38 -43.94
CA GLY A 71 10.01 23.96 -43.63
C GLY A 71 10.17 22.93 -42.48
N SER A 72 9.07 22.32 -42.05
CA SER A 72 8.92 21.35 -40.98
C SER A 72 8.94 19.87 -41.44
N HIS A 73 9.01 19.58 -42.74
CA HIS A 73 9.09 18.22 -43.31
C HIS A 73 10.19 18.15 -44.37
N TYR A 74 11.09 17.15 -44.29
CA TYR A 74 12.38 17.17 -44.98
C TYR A 74 12.33 16.74 -46.45
N HIS A 75 11.18 16.33 -46.96
CA HIS A 75 11.01 16.10 -48.40
C HIS A 75 9.64 16.54 -48.92
N SER A 76 9.66 17.31 -50.00
CA SER A 76 8.46 17.73 -50.70
C SER A 76 8.14 16.80 -51.86
N GLY A 77 6.88 16.46 -52.02
CA GLY A 77 6.37 15.75 -53.19
C GLY A 77 4.85 15.80 -53.21
N SER A 78 4.27 15.61 -54.39
CA SER A 78 2.81 15.54 -54.55
C SER A 78 2.19 14.47 -53.64
N THR A 79 0.86 14.51 -53.47
CA THR A 79 0.09 13.45 -52.81
C THR A 79 0.23 12.07 -53.47
N GLU A 80 0.87 11.99 -54.63
CA GLU A 80 1.16 10.77 -55.38
C GLU A 80 2.58 10.23 -55.12
N ASN A 81 3.36 10.89 -54.24
CA ASN A 81 4.67 10.37 -53.84
C ASN A 81 4.49 9.02 -53.11
N PRO A 82 5.14 7.92 -53.57
CA PRO A 82 5.02 6.59 -52.96
C PRO A 82 5.55 6.50 -51.52
N GLN A 83 6.23 7.54 -51.03
CA GLN A 83 6.67 7.68 -49.65
C GLN A 83 5.55 8.13 -48.69
N HIS A 84 4.43 8.65 -49.22
CA HIS A 84 3.26 9.03 -48.44
C HIS A 84 2.12 8.02 -48.62
N ILE A 85 1.62 7.46 -47.52
CA ILE A 85 0.45 6.58 -47.52
C ILE A 85 -0.73 7.35 -46.92
N LYS A 86 -1.84 7.46 -47.65
CA LYS A 86 -3.08 8.00 -47.08
C LYS A 86 -3.58 7.05 -45.99
N ILE A 87 -3.95 7.60 -44.84
CA ILE A 87 -4.46 6.81 -43.72
C ILE A 87 -5.96 7.01 -43.57
N GLU A 88 -6.67 5.91 -43.33
CA GLU A 88 -8.12 5.90 -43.14
C GLU A 88 -8.47 5.63 -41.67
N ARG A 89 -9.54 6.27 -41.19
CA ARG A 89 -10.00 6.11 -39.80
C ARG A 89 -10.42 4.68 -39.49
N ALA A 90 -10.98 3.98 -40.47
CA ALA A 90 -11.44 2.59 -40.33
C ALA A 90 -10.31 1.67 -39.86
N PHE A 91 -9.09 1.84 -40.41
CA PHE A 91 -7.92 1.06 -40.04
C PHE A 91 -7.58 1.19 -38.54
N PHE A 92 -7.46 2.41 -38.04
CA PHE A 92 -7.21 2.64 -36.61
C PHE A 92 -8.35 2.12 -35.74
N LYS A 93 -9.59 2.31 -36.18
CA LYS A 93 -10.77 1.86 -35.43
C LYS A 93 -10.75 0.35 -35.22
N GLU A 94 -10.54 -0.42 -36.28
CA GLU A 94 -10.50 -1.89 -36.19
C GLU A 94 -9.33 -2.38 -35.31
N VAL A 95 -8.14 -1.82 -35.53
CA VAL A 95 -6.94 -2.17 -34.76
C VAL A 95 -7.12 -1.82 -33.28
N PHE A 96 -7.55 -0.60 -32.96
CA PHE A 96 -7.74 -0.15 -31.59
C PHE A 96 -8.89 -0.90 -30.90
N GLN A 97 -9.98 -1.20 -31.60
CA GLN A 97 -11.06 -2.02 -31.02
C GLN A 97 -10.58 -3.43 -30.66
N SER A 98 -9.78 -4.05 -31.53
CA SER A 98 -9.17 -5.35 -31.25
C SER A 98 -8.21 -5.26 -30.05
N GLN A 99 -7.37 -4.23 -30.01
CA GLN A 99 -6.42 -4.01 -28.91
C GLN A 99 -7.13 -3.73 -27.58
N VAL A 100 -8.18 -2.89 -27.56
CA VAL A 100 -8.99 -2.63 -26.36
C VAL A 100 -9.54 -3.93 -25.80
N LYS A 101 -10.11 -4.80 -26.64
CA LYS A 101 -10.61 -6.11 -26.21
C LYS A 101 -9.51 -6.97 -25.58
N GLN A 102 -8.31 -6.96 -26.14
CA GLN A 102 -7.18 -7.68 -25.55
C GLN A 102 -6.75 -7.08 -24.20
N LEU A 103 -6.69 -5.76 -24.10
CA LEU A 103 -6.34 -5.05 -22.86
C LEU A 103 -7.37 -5.32 -21.76
N GLU A 104 -8.66 -5.29 -22.07
CA GLU A 104 -9.75 -5.63 -21.13
C GLU A 104 -9.63 -7.07 -20.62
N GLN A 105 -9.28 -8.03 -21.50
CA GLN A 105 -9.03 -9.41 -21.09
C GLN A 105 -7.84 -9.52 -20.13
N GLN A 106 -6.76 -8.77 -20.37
CA GLN A 106 -5.61 -8.75 -19.45
C GLN A 106 -5.97 -8.08 -18.13
N GLN A 107 -6.73 -6.99 -18.16
CA GLN A 107 -7.24 -6.32 -16.95
C GLN A 107 -8.03 -7.30 -16.08
N GLN A 108 -8.93 -8.09 -16.66
CA GLN A 108 -9.70 -9.09 -15.91
C GLN A 108 -8.80 -10.17 -15.29
N LYS A 109 -7.76 -10.63 -16.00
CA LYS A 109 -6.79 -11.60 -15.46
C LYS A 109 -6.02 -11.03 -14.26
N ILE A 110 -5.57 -9.78 -14.36
CA ILE A 110 -4.90 -9.07 -13.26
C ILE A 110 -5.85 -8.95 -12.07
N GLN A 111 -7.10 -8.55 -12.30
CA GLN A 111 -8.11 -8.41 -11.24
C GLN A 111 -8.35 -9.75 -10.52
N ASN A 112 -8.50 -10.84 -11.27
CA ASN A 112 -8.67 -12.18 -10.72
C ASN A 112 -7.45 -12.62 -9.89
N LEU A 113 -6.23 -12.27 -10.33
CA LEU A 113 -5.01 -12.58 -9.58
C LEU A 113 -4.95 -11.79 -8.26
N ILE A 114 -5.32 -10.51 -8.26
CA ILE A 114 -5.42 -9.70 -7.05
C ILE A 114 -6.40 -10.31 -6.05
N VAL A 115 -7.58 -10.74 -6.50
CA VAL A 115 -8.57 -11.42 -5.65
C VAL A 115 -7.98 -12.68 -5.04
N LYS A 116 -7.27 -13.51 -5.82
CA LYS A 116 -6.61 -14.71 -5.30
C LYS A 116 -5.53 -14.40 -4.26
N PHE A 117 -4.73 -13.35 -4.46
CA PHE A 117 -3.74 -12.93 -3.46
C PHE A 117 -4.38 -12.44 -2.17
N LYS A 118 -5.45 -11.64 -2.26
CA LYS A 118 -6.21 -11.19 -1.08
C LYS A 118 -6.79 -12.36 -0.30
N GLY A 119 -7.46 -13.30 -0.97
CA GLY A 119 -8.02 -14.48 -0.31
C GLY A 119 -6.95 -15.36 0.37
N TYR A 120 -5.73 -15.42 -0.17
CA TYR A 120 -4.60 -16.08 0.50
C TYR A 120 -4.11 -15.30 1.73
N ILE A 121 -3.99 -13.96 1.63
CA ILE A 121 -3.58 -13.09 2.73
C ILE A 121 -4.59 -13.15 3.89
N ASP A 122 -5.88 -13.14 3.56
CA ASP A 122 -7.00 -13.16 4.49
C ASP A 122 -7.33 -14.57 5.00
N GLN A 123 -6.59 -15.59 4.55
CA GLN A 123 -6.72 -17.01 4.95
C GLN A 123 -8.14 -17.57 4.75
N GLU A 124 -8.81 -17.19 3.66
CA GLU A 124 -10.20 -17.59 3.40
C GLU A 124 -10.38 -19.09 3.16
N ARG A 125 -9.34 -19.76 2.64
CA ARG A 125 -9.32 -21.22 2.38
C ARG A 125 -7.90 -21.74 2.20
N ASP A 126 -7.78 -23.06 2.17
CA ASP A 126 -6.55 -23.74 1.75
C ASP A 126 -6.34 -23.62 0.23
N TYR A 127 -5.07 -23.47 -0.17
CA TYR A 127 -4.62 -23.42 -1.56
C TYR A 127 -3.66 -24.55 -1.86
N LYS A 128 -3.84 -25.23 -3.01
CA LYS A 128 -2.88 -26.24 -3.45
C LYS A 128 -1.58 -25.57 -3.91
N VAL A 129 -0.46 -26.27 -3.73
CA VAL A 129 0.86 -25.82 -4.20
C VAL A 129 0.85 -25.44 -5.68
N GLN A 130 0.10 -26.18 -6.50
CA GLN A 130 -0.03 -25.89 -7.93
C GLN A 130 -0.75 -24.56 -8.20
N GLU A 131 -1.79 -24.22 -7.42
CA GLU A 131 -2.48 -22.93 -7.54
C GLU A 131 -1.54 -21.78 -7.19
N ILE A 132 -0.72 -21.94 -6.16
CA ILE A 132 0.29 -20.95 -5.78
C ILE A 132 1.33 -20.79 -6.90
N LYS A 133 1.84 -21.89 -7.48
CA LYS A 133 2.77 -21.82 -8.62
C LYS A 133 2.19 -21.02 -9.79
N GLU A 134 0.93 -21.25 -10.13
CA GLU A 134 0.24 -20.53 -11.20
C GLU A 134 0.06 -19.05 -10.87
N MET A 135 -0.30 -18.71 -9.63
CA MET A 135 -0.42 -17.33 -9.19
C MET A 135 0.92 -16.59 -9.30
N LEU A 136 2.01 -17.21 -8.88
CA LEU A 136 3.35 -16.63 -8.97
C LEU A 136 3.80 -16.45 -10.43
N ALA A 137 3.62 -17.48 -11.28
CA ALA A 137 3.96 -17.40 -12.69
C ALA A 137 3.21 -16.28 -13.41
N ASN A 138 1.90 -16.15 -13.15
CA ASN A 138 1.07 -15.07 -13.70
C ASN A 138 1.56 -13.69 -13.21
N ASN A 139 1.94 -13.58 -11.93
CA ASN A 139 2.42 -12.31 -11.40
C ASN A 139 3.76 -11.89 -12.02
N SER A 140 4.69 -12.82 -12.22
CA SER A 140 5.98 -12.53 -12.87
C SER A 140 5.79 -11.99 -14.29
N GLN A 141 4.85 -12.53 -15.07
CA GLN A 141 4.51 -12.04 -16.41
C GLN A 141 3.92 -10.62 -16.40
N ILE A 142 3.28 -10.20 -15.32
CA ILE A 142 2.73 -8.84 -15.18
C ILE A 142 3.85 -7.88 -14.73
N LEU A 143 4.63 -8.29 -13.74
CA LEU A 143 5.67 -7.46 -13.11
C LEU A 143 6.81 -7.08 -14.05
N GLN A 144 7.06 -7.84 -15.13
CA GLN A 144 8.05 -7.45 -16.14
C GLN A 144 7.75 -6.09 -16.81
N TYR A 145 6.49 -5.64 -16.78
CA TYR A 145 6.08 -4.35 -17.35
C TYR A 145 6.06 -3.20 -16.33
N ALA A 146 6.18 -3.47 -15.03
CA ALA A 146 6.08 -2.46 -13.97
C ALA A 146 7.24 -1.43 -14.06
N SER A 147 6.91 -0.17 -14.33
CA SER A 147 7.82 0.97 -14.58
C SER A 147 8.77 1.32 -13.47
N ASP A 148 8.37 1.04 -12.23
CA ASP A 148 8.90 1.77 -11.08
C ASP A 148 10.01 1.01 -10.35
N ASN A 149 10.42 -0.16 -10.84
CA ASN A 149 11.48 -0.94 -10.19
C ASN A 149 12.36 -1.75 -11.16
N PRO A 150 13.57 -1.27 -11.50
CA PRO A 150 14.47 -1.96 -12.43
C PRO A 150 14.94 -3.35 -11.93
N ILE A 151 14.99 -3.56 -10.61
CA ILE A 151 15.36 -4.85 -10.00
C ILE A 151 14.28 -5.90 -10.25
N ILE A 152 13.00 -5.50 -10.15
CA ILE A 152 11.85 -6.37 -10.42
C ILE A 152 11.85 -6.77 -11.90
N ARG A 153 12.06 -5.82 -12.83
CA ARG A 153 12.14 -6.11 -14.27
C ARG A 153 13.26 -7.09 -14.62
N GLN A 154 14.45 -6.90 -14.06
CA GLN A 154 15.61 -7.75 -14.34
C GLN A 154 15.44 -9.17 -13.80
N LYS A 155 14.87 -9.33 -12.60
CA LYS A 155 14.75 -10.64 -11.93
C LYS A 155 13.57 -11.48 -12.39
N PHE A 156 12.43 -10.85 -12.72
CA PHE A 156 11.23 -11.59 -13.12
C PHE A 156 11.13 -11.87 -14.63
N GLY A 157 12.03 -11.32 -15.45
CA GLY A 157 12.08 -11.56 -16.90
C GLY A 157 12.74 -12.89 -17.32
N GLN A 158 13.42 -13.63 -16.43
CA GLN A 158 14.26 -14.79 -16.80
C GLN A 158 13.83 -16.14 -16.19
N SER A 159 12.54 -16.33 -15.94
CA SER A 159 11.94 -17.48 -15.23
C SER A 159 12.14 -17.41 -13.72
N SER A 160 11.04 -17.38 -12.96
CA SER A 160 11.07 -17.38 -11.49
C SER A 160 10.56 -18.72 -10.97
N ASN A 161 11.44 -19.56 -10.43
CA ASN A 161 10.96 -20.63 -9.55
C ASN A 161 10.45 -20.01 -8.23
N ILE A 162 9.75 -20.79 -7.40
CA ILE A 162 9.19 -20.28 -6.12
C ILE A 162 10.28 -19.65 -5.25
N LEU A 163 11.48 -20.24 -5.22
CA LEU A 163 12.59 -19.75 -4.41
C LEU A 163 13.10 -18.38 -4.90
N ASP A 164 13.21 -18.17 -6.21
CA ASP A 164 13.60 -16.88 -6.80
C ASP A 164 12.57 -15.80 -6.51
N TYR A 165 11.28 -16.16 -6.55
CA TYR A 165 10.20 -15.24 -6.25
C TYR A 165 10.24 -14.80 -4.78
N LEU A 166 10.34 -15.77 -3.86
CA LEU A 166 10.43 -15.48 -2.42
C LEU A 166 11.68 -14.66 -2.11
N THR A 167 12.85 -15.04 -2.61
CA THR A 167 14.09 -14.31 -2.36
C THR A 167 14.07 -12.90 -2.93
N THR A 168 13.44 -12.66 -4.07
CA THR A 168 13.40 -11.31 -4.67
C THR A 168 12.64 -10.30 -3.80
N PHE A 169 11.55 -10.73 -3.17
CA PHE A 169 10.80 -9.87 -2.23
C PHE A 169 11.34 -9.94 -0.81
N SER A 170 12.00 -11.04 -0.42
CA SER A 170 12.71 -11.15 0.86
C SER A 170 14.03 -10.38 0.90
N LEU A 171 14.72 -10.15 -0.23
CA LEU A 171 15.98 -9.40 -0.25
C LEU A 171 15.82 -7.93 0.15
N LYS A 172 14.67 -7.31 -0.14
CA LYS A 172 14.33 -6.00 0.45
C LYS A 172 14.24 -6.10 1.97
N GLN A 173 13.66 -7.17 2.50
CA GLN A 173 13.61 -7.39 3.94
C GLN A 173 15.00 -7.70 4.51
N GLU A 174 15.85 -8.47 3.85
CA GLU A 174 17.19 -8.82 4.36
C GLU A 174 18.18 -7.65 4.33
N GLU A 175 18.16 -6.81 3.29
CA GLU A 175 19.01 -5.61 3.22
C GLU A 175 18.53 -4.55 4.23
N GLU A 176 17.22 -4.32 4.32
CA GLU A 176 16.62 -3.40 5.29
C GLU A 176 16.79 -3.94 6.73
N GLN A 177 16.71 -5.26 6.94
CA GLN A 177 17.04 -5.90 8.21
C GLN A 177 18.54 -5.80 8.53
N LYS A 178 19.45 -6.00 7.57
CA LYS A 178 20.90 -5.84 7.79
C LYS A 178 21.27 -4.38 8.08
N GLU A 179 20.65 -3.44 7.40
CA GLU A 179 20.83 -2.02 7.66
C GLU A 179 20.23 -1.63 9.01
N ASN A 180 19.05 -2.17 9.36
CA ASN A 180 18.46 -2.00 10.68
C ASN A 180 19.27 -2.70 11.77
N LEU A 181 19.88 -3.86 11.52
CA LEU A 181 20.80 -4.53 12.43
C LEU A 181 22.07 -3.71 12.61
N LYS A 182 22.62 -3.12 11.54
CA LYS A 182 23.77 -2.20 11.63
C LYS A 182 23.42 -0.93 12.41
N LYS A 183 22.26 -0.32 12.14
CA LYS A 183 21.76 0.84 12.89
C LYS A 183 21.49 0.48 14.35
N ARG A 184 20.94 -0.70 14.64
CA ARG A 184 20.72 -1.23 16.00
C ARG A 184 22.05 -1.50 16.70
N GLN A 185 23.03 -2.10 16.01
CA GLN A 185 24.36 -2.34 16.58
C GLN A 185 25.07 -1.01 16.86
N GLN A 186 25.00 -0.04 15.95
CA GLN A 186 25.51 1.31 16.19
C GLN A 186 24.80 2.01 17.34
N LEU A 187 23.49 1.82 17.51
CA LEU A 187 22.74 2.32 18.65
C LEU A 187 23.15 1.63 19.95
N ILE A 188 23.35 0.31 19.95
CA ILE A 188 23.80 -0.50 21.10
C ILE A 188 25.23 -0.13 21.49
N ASP A 189 26.12 0.05 20.52
CA ASP A 189 27.50 0.48 20.73
C ASP A 189 27.58 1.95 21.19
N ALA A 190 26.57 2.76 20.82
CA ALA A 190 26.38 4.12 21.32
C ALA A 190 25.70 4.18 22.71
N ILE A 191 25.17 3.07 23.23
CA ILE A 191 24.74 2.99 24.64
C ILE A 191 26.03 2.97 25.47
N PRO A 192 26.30 4.02 26.28
CA PRO A 192 27.50 4.06 27.08
C PRO A 192 27.47 2.89 28.09
N THR A 193 28.47 2.01 28.05
CA THR A 193 28.65 0.89 29.01
C THR A 193 28.81 1.36 30.46
N LYS A 194 28.97 2.67 30.67
CA LYS A 194 28.71 3.39 31.93
C LYS A 194 27.88 4.63 31.59
N ILE A 195 26.69 4.75 32.21
CA ILE A 195 25.82 5.93 32.06
C ILE A 195 26.66 7.19 32.28
N SER A 196 26.85 7.99 31.23
CA SER A 196 27.62 9.23 31.34
C SER A 196 26.87 10.21 32.24
N LYS A 197 27.62 11.08 32.93
CA LYS A 197 27.09 12.10 33.86
C LYS A 197 25.97 12.96 33.23
N GLU A 198 25.99 13.08 31.90
CA GLU A 198 25.07 13.88 31.09
C GLU A 198 23.66 13.25 30.97
N TYR A 199 23.53 11.92 30.98
CA TYR A 199 22.24 11.22 31.00
C TYR A 199 21.71 10.98 32.41
N TYR A 200 22.59 11.10 33.41
CA TYR A 200 22.22 10.94 34.82
C TYR A 200 21.31 12.07 35.30
N GLU A 201 21.54 13.30 34.85
CA GLU A 201 20.75 14.47 35.28
C GLU A 201 19.30 14.46 34.76
N PRO A 202 19.01 14.16 33.48
CA PRO A 202 17.63 14.00 33.00
C PRO A 202 16.90 12.84 33.67
N TYR A 203 17.57 11.70 33.88
CA TYR A 203 17.00 10.55 34.60
C TYR A 203 16.72 10.89 36.07
N LEU A 204 17.65 11.56 36.77
CA LEU A 204 17.45 12.01 38.14
C LEU A 204 16.37 13.09 38.22
N LYS A 205 16.27 13.99 37.24
CA LYS A 205 15.20 14.99 37.17
C LYS A 205 13.85 14.33 36.94
N PHE A 206 13.75 13.38 36.01
CA PHE A 206 12.54 12.60 35.80
C PHE A 206 12.16 11.80 37.05
N ARG A 207 13.12 11.11 37.66
CA ARG A 207 12.93 10.37 38.90
C ARG A 207 12.48 11.28 40.03
N ARG A 208 13.10 12.46 40.21
CA ARG A 208 12.67 13.47 41.17
C ARG A 208 11.26 13.99 40.89
N LEU A 209 10.90 14.25 39.63
CA LEU A 209 9.55 14.69 39.26
C LEU A 209 8.49 13.61 39.54
N VAL A 210 8.82 12.35 39.26
CA VAL A 210 7.97 11.20 39.60
C VAL A 210 7.86 11.05 41.12
N ASP A 211 8.98 11.12 41.85
CA ASP A 211 9.03 11.05 43.31
C ASP A 211 8.31 12.25 43.99
N GLU A 212 8.32 13.43 43.37
CA GLU A 212 7.65 14.65 43.83
C GLU A 212 6.14 14.62 43.59
N GLN A 213 5.68 14.11 42.44
CA GLN A 213 4.25 13.97 42.14
C GLN A 213 3.60 12.73 42.76
N HIS A 214 4.38 11.69 43.06
CA HIS A 214 3.90 10.42 43.61
C HIS A 214 4.58 10.05 44.94
N LYS A 215 4.64 11.00 45.89
CA LYS A 215 5.19 10.83 47.26
C LYS A 215 4.65 9.64 48.08
N GLN A 216 3.67 8.89 47.59
CA GLN A 216 3.02 7.77 48.27
C GLN A 216 3.07 6.43 47.52
N GLN A 217 3.75 6.32 46.36
CA GLN A 217 3.79 5.07 45.60
C GLN A 217 5.24 4.61 45.34
N SER A 218 5.68 3.62 46.11
CA SER A 218 6.96 2.93 45.89
C SER A 218 6.79 1.77 44.91
N VAL A 219 7.61 1.73 43.86
CA VAL A 219 7.70 0.59 42.95
C VAL A 219 8.83 -0.33 43.42
N GLU A 220 8.53 -1.62 43.57
CA GLU A 220 9.49 -2.64 43.97
C GLU A 220 9.69 -3.67 42.85
N LEU A 221 10.96 -4.03 42.57
CA LEU A 221 11.27 -5.13 41.64
C LEU A 221 11.15 -6.47 42.37
N ILE A 222 9.98 -7.09 42.28
CA ILE A 222 9.67 -8.35 42.95
C ILE A 222 10.21 -9.59 42.22
N PHE A 223 10.35 -9.55 40.89
CA PHE A 223 10.85 -10.68 40.09
C PHE A 223 11.63 -10.22 38.86
N LYS A 224 12.70 -10.93 38.51
CA LYS A 224 13.45 -10.77 37.27
C LYS A 224 13.96 -12.12 36.79
N GLY A 225 13.53 -12.59 35.62
CA GLY A 225 13.89 -13.92 35.10
C GLY A 225 15.40 -14.20 35.03
N SER A 226 16.22 -13.21 34.65
CA SER A 226 17.69 -13.38 34.62
C SER A 226 18.35 -13.48 36.01
N ARG A 227 17.64 -13.07 37.08
CA ARG A 227 18.12 -13.12 38.48
C ARG A 227 17.53 -14.33 39.20
N ASP A 228 16.23 -14.55 39.03
CA ASP A 228 15.43 -15.50 39.82
C ASP A 228 15.12 -16.80 39.05
N GLY A 229 15.51 -16.88 37.77
CA GLY A 229 15.22 -18.00 36.88
C GLY A 229 13.83 -17.91 36.23
N PHE A 230 13.68 -18.59 35.09
CA PHE A 230 12.46 -18.55 34.25
C PHE A 230 11.46 -19.67 34.56
N ARG A 231 11.54 -20.26 35.75
CA ARG A 231 10.56 -21.24 36.21
C ARG A 231 9.33 -20.53 36.79
N SER A 232 8.15 -20.95 36.37
CA SER A 232 6.83 -20.56 36.90
C SER A 232 6.78 -20.64 38.43
N LYS A 233 7.31 -21.71 39.02
CA LYS A 233 7.45 -21.85 40.49
C LYS A 233 8.19 -20.67 41.13
N ASN A 234 9.24 -20.17 40.49
CA ASN A 234 10.01 -19.05 41.03
C ASN A 234 9.22 -17.74 40.87
N PHE A 235 8.53 -17.56 39.75
CA PHE A 235 7.63 -16.42 39.55
C PHE A 235 6.53 -16.39 40.62
N HIS A 236 5.78 -17.48 40.80
CA HIS A 236 4.69 -17.54 41.77
C HIS A 236 5.16 -17.33 43.21
N ALA A 237 6.34 -17.83 43.57
CA ALA A 237 6.94 -17.57 44.88
C ALA A 237 7.20 -16.08 45.16
N HIS A 238 7.44 -15.28 44.11
CA HIS A 238 7.73 -13.84 44.22
C HIS A 238 6.51 -12.96 43.98
N CYS A 239 5.60 -13.36 43.08
CA CYS A 239 4.56 -12.49 42.52
C CYS A 239 3.14 -12.76 43.05
N ASP A 240 2.86 -13.97 43.53
CA ASP A 240 1.51 -14.28 44.02
C ASP A 240 1.16 -13.41 45.22
N SER A 241 -0.09 -12.93 45.25
CA SER A 241 -0.63 -12.08 46.32
C SER A 241 0.06 -10.72 46.54
N LYS A 242 0.92 -10.24 45.62
CA LYS A 242 1.63 -8.95 45.74
C LYS A 242 0.82 -7.70 45.34
N GLY A 243 -0.38 -7.90 44.77
CA GLY A 243 -1.27 -6.81 44.34
C GLY A 243 -1.02 -6.37 42.89
N HIS A 244 -1.14 -5.08 42.63
CA HIS A 244 -0.96 -4.50 41.29
C HIS A 244 0.46 -4.74 40.78
N THR A 245 0.60 -5.22 39.54
CA THR A 245 1.91 -5.46 38.94
C THR A 245 1.99 -4.95 37.52
N VAL A 246 3.19 -4.53 37.12
CA VAL A 246 3.56 -4.26 35.73
C VAL A 246 4.63 -5.27 35.34
N SER A 247 4.40 -6.01 34.27
CA SER A 247 5.35 -6.98 33.73
C SER A 247 6.03 -6.41 32.50
N PHE A 248 7.36 -6.53 32.43
CA PHE A 248 8.16 -6.17 31.26
C PHE A 248 8.82 -7.43 30.69
N ILE A 249 8.65 -7.65 29.39
CA ILE A 249 9.14 -8.81 28.66
C ILE A 249 10.08 -8.31 27.56
N LEU A 250 11.29 -8.85 27.53
CA LEU A 250 12.25 -8.69 26.43
C LEU A 250 12.30 -10.00 25.66
N SER A 251 11.87 -9.99 24.39
CA SER A 251 11.92 -11.17 23.54
C SER A 251 13.31 -11.41 22.95
N SER A 252 13.55 -12.63 22.44
CA SER A 252 14.76 -12.97 21.67
C SER A 252 14.93 -12.14 20.40
N PHE A 253 13.86 -11.53 19.88
CA PHE A 253 13.89 -10.61 18.73
C PHE A 253 14.23 -9.16 19.13
N GLY A 254 14.46 -8.91 20.42
CA GLY A 254 14.78 -7.59 20.96
C GLY A 254 13.57 -6.64 21.00
N GLU A 255 12.35 -7.18 21.07
CA GLU A 255 11.14 -6.40 21.32
C GLU A 255 10.86 -6.32 22.81
N VAL A 256 10.45 -5.13 23.29
CA VAL A 256 10.07 -4.87 24.67
C VAL A 256 8.59 -4.56 24.73
N PHE A 257 7.85 -5.42 25.40
CA PHE A 257 6.40 -5.32 25.59
C PHE A 257 6.00 -5.87 26.96
N GLY A 258 4.72 -5.76 27.30
CA GLY A 258 4.26 -6.19 28.61
C GLY A 258 2.82 -5.89 28.88
N GLY A 259 2.44 -6.04 30.15
CA GLY A 259 1.09 -5.81 30.60
C GLY A 259 1.06 -5.32 32.04
N TYR A 260 -0.01 -4.63 32.38
CA TYR A 260 -0.37 -4.25 33.73
C TYR A 260 -1.61 -5.03 34.16
N THR A 261 -1.61 -5.47 35.41
CA THR A 261 -2.79 -6.00 36.10
C THR A 261 -2.94 -5.30 37.43
N SER A 262 -4.18 -4.95 37.77
CA SER A 262 -4.57 -4.42 39.07
C SER A 262 -4.89 -5.50 40.10
N ILE A 263 -5.12 -6.73 39.65
CA ILE A 263 -5.40 -7.87 40.53
C ILE A 263 -4.12 -8.66 40.84
N PRO A 264 -3.98 -9.21 42.06
CA PRO A 264 -2.84 -10.04 42.43
C PRO A 264 -2.82 -11.35 41.65
N TRP A 265 -1.62 -11.78 41.24
CA TRP A 265 -1.43 -13.12 40.67
C TRP A 265 -1.78 -14.23 41.66
N THR A 266 -2.26 -15.34 41.12
CA THR A 266 -2.47 -16.61 41.83
C THR A 266 -1.98 -17.77 40.97
N SER A 267 -1.82 -18.93 41.60
CA SER A 267 -1.48 -20.19 40.92
C SER A 267 -2.72 -21.00 40.49
N GLU A 268 -3.93 -20.43 40.63
CA GLU A 268 -5.19 -21.09 40.24
C GLU A 268 -5.34 -21.17 38.73
N LYS A 269 -6.19 -22.08 38.23
CA LYS A 269 -6.46 -22.26 36.79
C LYS A 269 -7.74 -21.55 36.37
N ASN A 270 -7.71 -20.23 36.23
CA ASN A 270 -8.90 -19.43 35.94
C ASN A 270 -8.61 -18.15 35.15
N TYR A 271 -9.62 -17.72 34.38
CA TYR A 271 -9.67 -16.36 33.84
C TYR A 271 -10.25 -15.43 34.88
N LEU A 272 -9.66 -14.24 35.00
CA LEU A 272 -10.10 -13.21 35.91
C LEU A 272 -10.41 -11.92 35.17
N LYS A 273 -11.42 -11.24 35.69
CA LYS A 273 -11.84 -9.91 35.26
C LYS A 273 -10.93 -8.86 35.89
N ASP A 274 -10.39 -7.98 35.07
CA ASP A 274 -9.68 -6.79 35.52
C ASP A 274 -9.90 -5.66 34.51
N SER A 275 -10.80 -4.72 34.82
CA SER A 275 -11.10 -3.61 33.90
C SER A 275 -9.94 -2.59 33.77
N GLN A 276 -8.95 -2.65 34.66
CA GLN A 276 -7.78 -1.78 34.62
C GLN A 276 -6.60 -2.42 33.88
N ALA A 277 -6.65 -3.71 33.58
CA ALA A 277 -5.58 -4.37 32.87
C ALA A 277 -5.44 -3.83 31.44
N PHE A 278 -4.20 -3.60 31.03
CA PHE A 278 -3.84 -3.15 29.69
C PHE A 278 -2.51 -3.74 29.27
N LEU A 279 -2.31 -3.85 27.96
CA LEU A 279 -1.04 -4.26 27.36
C LEU A 279 -0.32 -3.04 26.78
N PHE A 280 0.99 -3.15 26.63
CA PHE A 280 1.80 -2.12 26.00
C PHE A 280 2.94 -2.73 25.20
N SER A 281 3.38 -2.00 24.17
CA SER A 281 4.64 -2.25 23.48
C SER A 281 5.49 -0.99 23.55
N LEU A 282 6.65 -1.09 24.19
CA LEU A 282 7.62 0.02 24.21
C LEU A 282 8.33 0.13 22.87
N THR A 283 8.63 -1.00 22.22
CA THR A 283 9.25 -1.03 20.88
C THR A 283 8.35 -0.38 19.83
N LYS A 284 7.03 -0.64 19.88
CA LYS A 284 6.05 -0.07 18.93
C LYS A 284 5.39 1.22 19.43
N GLN A 285 5.75 1.69 20.63
CA GLN A 285 5.19 2.90 21.26
C GLN A 285 3.65 2.89 21.30
N SER A 286 3.05 1.74 21.66
CA SER A 286 1.60 1.55 21.65
C SER A 286 1.08 1.06 23.00
N LEU A 287 -0.16 1.44 23.32
CA LEU A 287 -0.89 1.01 24.52
C LEU A 287 -2.24 0.43 24.09
N HIS A 288 -2.55 -0.77 24.58
CA HIS A 288 -3.71 -1.56 24.18
C HIS A 288 -4.57 -1.83 25.41
N ARG A 289 -5.68 -1.09 25.52
CA ARG A 289 -6.68 -1.33 26.56
C ARG A 289 -7.64 -2.43 26.10
N GLN A 290 -8.23 -3.14 27.05
CA GLN A 290 -9.25 -4.14 26.72
C GLN A 290 -10.36 -3.56 25.86
N HIS A 291 -10.60 -4.24 24.74
CA HIS A 291 -11.82 -4.16 23.95
C HIS A 291 -12.62 -5.43 24.25
N GLN A 292 -13.95 -5.32 24.40
CA GLN A 292 -14.83 -6.39 24.91
C GLN A 292 -14.53 -7.78 24.33
N PRO A 293 -14.68 -8.88 25.11
CA PRO A 293 -15.24 -8.97 26.46
C PRO A 293 -14.22 -8.73 27.59
N THR A 294 -14.66 -8.10 28.69
CA THR A 294 -13.78 -7.63 29.79
C THR A 294 -13.67 -8.60 30.97
N ASP A 295 -14.32 -9.76 30.91
CA ASP A 295 -14.34 -10.76 31.98
C ASP A 295 -13.15 -11.72 31.96
N ARG A 296 -12.28 -11.63 30.94
CA ARG A 296 -11.14 -12.55 30.70
C ARG A 296 -9.85 -11.77 30.42
N ALA A 297 -9.54 -10.83 31.29
CA ALA A 297 -8.42 -9.91 31.16
C ALA A 297 -7.06 -10.59 31.40
N VAL A 298 -7.02 -11.44 32.42
CA VAL A 298 -5.80 -12.10 32.91
C VAL A 298 -6.13 -13.58 33.12
N TYR A 299 -5.19 -14.46 32.80
CA TYR A 299 -5.31 -15.89 33.08
C TYR A 299 -4.25 -16.31 34.07
N HIS A 300 -4.67 -16.96 35.14
CA HIS A 300 -3.78 -17.52 36.15
C HIS A 300 -3.57 -19.01 35.89
N HIS A 301 -2.36 -19.49 36.16
CA HIS A 301 -2.01 -20.90 36.08
C HIS A 301 -0.64 -21.15 36.73
N GLU A 302 -0.52 -22.18 37.58
CA GLU A 302 0.73 -22.54 38.27
C GLU A 302 1.97 -22.78 37.38
N ASN A 303 1.76 -23.12 36.11
CA ASN A 303 2.81 -23.39 35.12
C ASN A 303 3.08 -22.22 34.16
N HIS A 304 2.51 -21.05 34.42
CA HIS A 304 2.71 -19.85 33.61
C HIS A 304 3.47 -18.80 34.44
N LEU A 305 4.12 -17.85 33.79
CA LEU A 305 4.64 -16.66 34.45
C LEU A 305 3.60 -15.55 34.32
N VAL A 306 3.34 -15.12 33.09
CA VAL A 306 2.44 -13.99 32.80
C VAL A 306 1.52 -14.39 31.67
N THR A 307 0.20 -14.21 31.85
CA THR A 307 -0.78 -14.48 30.80
C THR A 307 -1.90 -13.44 30.79
N PHE A 308 -2.14 -12.83 29.63
CA PHE A 308 -3.16 -11.81 29.42
C PHE A 308 -4.06 -12.17 28.24
N GLY A 309 -5.35 -11.81 28.35
CA GLY A 309 -6.34 -11.93 27.28
C GLY A 309 -6.91 -13.35 27.08
N TYR A 310 -8.12 -13.40 26.52
CA TYR A 310 -8.76 -14.65 26.13
C TYR A 310 -8.20 -15.17 24.80
N GLY A 311 -7.72 -16.42 24.78
CA GLY A 311 -6.94 -16.92 23.63
C GLY A 311 -5.47 -16.48 23.64
N TYR A 312 -5.05 -15.83 24.72
CA TYR A 312 -3.69 -15.42 25.07
C TYR A 312 -3.03 -14.39 24.13
N ASP A 313 -3.29 -13.10 24.38
CA ASP A 313 -2.55 -12.01 23.73
C ASP A 313 -1.06 -12.01 24.13
N ILE A 314 -0.80 -12.32 25.42
CA ILE A 314 0.53 -12.61 25.93
C ILE A 314 0.45 -13.93 26.69
N PHE A 315 1.35 -14.85 26.37
CA PHE A 315 1.52 -16.13 27.06
C PHE A 315 3.00 -16.41 27.31
N ILE A 316 3.42 -16.36 28.58
CA ILE A 316 4.78 -16.70 29.00
C ILE A 316 4.73 -17.99 29.84
N GLN A 317 5.19 -19.08 29.25
CA GLN A 317 5.19 -20.41 29.86
C GLN A 317 6.40 -20.62 30.81
N ASP A 318 6.29 -21.60 31.71
CA ASP A 318 7.45 -22.20 32.41
C ASP A 318 8.62 -22.47 31.46
N GLN A 319 9.84 -22.13 31.89
CA GLN A 319 11.08 -22.32 31.15
C GLN A 319 11.09 -21.60 29.78
N CYS A 320 10.50 -20.41 29.70
CA CYS A 320 10.43 -19.61 28.47
C CYS A 320 11.78 -19.14 27.91
N ASP A 321 12.87 -19.38 28.62
CA ASP A 321 14.25 -19.16 28.18
C ASP A 321 14.84 -20.35 27.41
N THR A 322 14.17 -21.50 27.40
CA THR A 322 14.62 -22.69 26.68
C THR A 322 13.96 -22.78 25.30
N SER A 323 14.77 -22.98 24.26
CA SER A 323 14.29 -23.27 22.92
C SER A 323 13.77 -24.72 22.88
N LYS A 324 12.47 -24.90 22.59
CA LYS A 324 11.91 -26.21 22.27
C LYS A 324 12.28 -26.66 20.86
#